data_AF-A0A1E3HFB8-F1
#
_entry.id   AF-A0A1E3HFB8-F1
#
_cell.length_a   1.000
_cell.length_b   1.000
_cell.length_c   1.000
_cell.angle_alpha   90.00
_cell.angle_beta   90.00
_cell.angle_gamma   90.00
#
_symmetry.space_group_name_H-M   'P 1'
#
loop_
_entity.id
_entity.type
_entity.pdbx_description
1 polymer ?
#
loop_
_entity_poly.entity_id
_entity_poly.type
_entity_poly.pdbx_seq_one_letter_code
_entity_poly.pdbx_strand_id
1 'polypeptide(L)'
;MLGKEQENKGLGVDETGDDGDCLGRVDLEGSKGISKSMAKNETRELLAIQVLARMMDSSKGRDKVLKCIQYTLKTYLYLMSLFVRVRPLSPWFRANRKRMAIAVSGLSLTRKCLLLLTPLHPLSDLLSPAPISARTLLLHLVDLAGAVADDVFCLSKLGVLARGKGEVGGRWADRIWFLTTLIGLYKLHTQTIPSLPPLSKPVSVTACADRLLSPQDIANQREEERMWEKEWGDARWTGRKLVADLCFVSYDVLGLDFPLVGEPMQCVAGLVSGFISATKLYNQHWDASLGK
;
A
#
# COMPACT_ATOMS: atom_id res chain seq x y z
N MET A 1 -2.56 -34.70 -87.68
CA MET A 1 -3.64 -34.15 -88.51
C MET A 1 -4.18 -32.90 -87.80
N LEU A 2 -4.11 -31.76 -88.51
CA LEU A 2 -5.00 -30.59 -88.44
C LEU A 2 -5.36 -30.09 -87.03
N GLY A 3 -4.84 -28.97 -86.54
CA GLY A 3 -4.91 -27.65 -87.18
C GLY A 3 -6.23 -26.97 -86.79
N LYS A 4 -6.15 -25.82 -86.11
CA LYS A 4 -7.07 -24.70 -86.28
C LYS A 4 -6.58 -23.48 -85.50
N GLU A 5 -6.04 -22.54 -86.28
CA GLU A 5 -6.10 -21.10 -86.03
C GLU A 5 -7.52 -20.65 -85.71
N GLN A 6 -7.64 -19.67 -84.83
CA GLN A 6 -8.50 -18.54 -85.11
C GLN A 6 -7.87 -17.24 -84.59
N GLU A 7 -7.41 -16.48 -85.56
CA GLU A 7 -7.15 -15.04 -85.55
C GLU A 7 -8.42 -14.27 -85.13
N ASN A 8 -8.31 -13.29 -84.24
CA ASN A 8 -8.89 -11.99 -84.57
C ASN A 8 -8.20 -10.81 -83.87
N LYS A 9 -8.02 -9.80 -84.70
CA LYS A 9 -7.38 -8.50 -84.56
C LYS A 9 -8.02 -7.60 -83.51
N GLY A 10 -7.18 -6.73 -82.94
CA GLY A 10 -7.27 -5.33 -83.35
C GLY A 10 -7.35 -4.27 -82.23
N LEU A 11 -6.34 -3.38 -82.28
CA LEU A 11 -6.32 -1.98 -81.85
C LEU A 11 -6.51 -1.68 -80.34
N GLY A 12 -5.69 -0.89 -79.67
CA GLY A 12 -4.60 -0.01 -80.06
C GLY A 12 -4.38 1.04 -78.97
N VAL A 13 -3.17 1.61 -78.94
CA VAL A 13 -2.78 2.90 -78.35
C VAL A 13 -2.75 2.95 -76.80
N ASP A 14 -1.61 2.75 -76.16
CA ASP A 14 -0.50 3.70 -75.87
C ASP A 14 -0.79 4.51 -74.60
N GLU A 15 0.09 4.39 -73.59
CA GLU A 15 0.60 5.45 -72.72
C GLU A 15 1.45 4.89 -71.55
N THR A 16 2.76 5.07 -71.72
CA THR A 16 3.73 5.65 -70.75
C THR A 16 3.85 5.11 -69.30
N GLY A 17 5.09 4.66 -69.01
CA GLY A 17 5.83 5.03 -67.81
C GLY A 17 5.71 4.12 -66.59
N ASP A 18 6.75 3.31 -66.34
CA ASP A 18 7.04 2.84 -64.98
C ASP A 18 8.57 2.89 -64.77
N ASP A 19 8.98 3.99 -64.14
CA ASP A 19 10.32 4.23 -63.63
C ASP A 19 10.55 3.37 -62.38
N GLY A 20 11.78 2.87 -62.26
CA GLY A 20 12.17 1.91 -61.24
C GLY A 20 12.23 2.43 -59.79
N ASP A 21 12.59 1.47 -58.94
CA ASP A 21 13.00 1.59 -57.54
C ASP A 21 11.94 1.99 -56.51
N CYS A 22 11.27 0.96 -55.98
CA CYS A 22 10.70 0.96 -54.62
C CYS A 22 11.05 -0.34 -53.88
N LEU A 23 12.34 -0.58 -53.66
CA LEU A 23 12.82 -1.64 -52.77
C LEU A 23 13.09 -1.08 -51.37
N GLY A 24 12.20 -1.43 -50.44
CA GLY A 24 12.55 -1.73 -49.05
C GLY A 24 12.91 -0.57 -48.13
N ARG A 25 11.89 0.11 -47.58
CA ARG A 25 12.01 0.82 -46.30
C ARG A 25 10.90 0.36 -45.35
N VAL A 26 10.97 -0.91 -44.96
CA VAL A 26 10.07 -1.51 -43.96
C VAL A 26 10.72 -1.40 -42.56
N ASP A 27 10.16 -0.51 -41.74
CA ASP A 27 10.00 -0.62 -40.28
C ASP A 27 11.17 -1.06 -39.38
N LEU A 28 12.34 -0.44 -39.50
CA LEU A 28 13.41 -0.55 -38.49
C LEU A 28 13.17 0.26 -37.20
N GLU A 29 12.23 1.20 -37.20
CA GLU A 29 11.91 2.01 -36.01
C GLU A 29 10.94 1.32 -35.03
N GLY A 30 9.98 0.52 -35.53
CA GLY A 30 9.04 -0.23 -34.69
C GLY A 30 9.71 -1.31 -33.85
N SER A 31 10.69 -2.02 -34.42
CA SER A 31 11.43 -3.09 -33.73
C SER A 31 12.36 -2.55 -32.63
N LYS A 32 12.99 -1.38 -32.86
CA LYS A 32 13.78 -0.67 -31.82
C LYS A 32 12.89 -0.15 -30.69
N GLY A 33 11.68 0.32 -30.97
CA GLY A 33 10.72 0.77 -29.96
C GLY A 33 10.23 -0.35 -29.03
N ILE A 34 9.95 -1.52 -29.60
CA ILE A 34 9.50 -2.71 -28.84
C ILE A 34 10.63 -3.30 -28.00
N SER A 35 11.85 -3.40 -28.55
CA SER A 35 13.01 -3.88 -27.79
C SER A 35 13.36 -2.93 -26.62
N LYS A 36 13.27 -1.62 -26.83
CA LYS A 36 13.51 -0.61 -25.78
C LYS A 36 12.40 -0.59 -24.72
N SER A 37 11.15 -0.84 -25.08
CA SER A 37 10.04 -0.91 -24.11
C SER A 37 10.11 -2.20 -23.28
N MET A 38 10.49 -3.33 -23.88
CA MET A 38 10.66 -4.61 -23.21
C MET A 38 11.83 -4.59 -22.23
N ALA A 39 12.99 -4.07 -22.66
CA ALA A 39 14.15 -3.90 -21.77
C ALA A 39 13.86 -2.94 -20.60
N LYS A 40 13.08 -1.87 -20.86
CA LYS A 40 12.64 -0.94 -19.80
C LYS A 40 11.67 -1.61 -18.82
N ASN A 41 10.82 -2.51 -19.29
CA ASN A 41 9.88 -3.23 -18.43
C ASN A 41 10.60 -4.28 -17.57
N GLU A 42 11.52 -5.03 -18.17
CA GLU A 42 12.37 -6.00 -17.44
C GLU A 42 13.22 -5.30 -16.36
N THR A 43 13.83 -4.15 -16.68
CA THR A 43 14.57 -3.36 -15.69
C THR A 43 13.66 -2.90 -14.54
N ARG A 44 12.42 -2.52 -14.83
CA ARG A 44 11.44 -2.13 -13.80
C ARG A 44 11.01 -3.30 -12.94
N GLU A 45 10.83 -4.47 -13.53
CA GLU A 45 10.49 -5.71 -12.80
C GLU A 45 11.62 -6.12 -11.88
N LEU A 46 12.87 -6.11 -12.36
CA LEU A 46 14.05 -6.39 -11.53
C LEU A 46 14.18 -5.38 -10.39
N LEU A 47 13.94 -4.09 -10.65
CA LEU A 47 13.96 -3.06 -9.63
C LEU A 47 12.82 -3.27 -8.61
N ALA A 48 11.62 -3.65 -9.06
CA ALA A 48 10.50 -3.97 -8.18
C ALA A 48 10.80 -5.16 -7.27
N ILE A 49 11.44 -6.20 -7.80
CA ILE A 49 11.87 -7.37 -7.04
C ILE A 49 12.94 -6.97 -6.01
N GLN A 50 13.91 -6.14 -6.38
CA GLN A 50 14.93 -5.64 -5.45
C GLN A 50 14.33 -4.77 -4.34
N VAL A 51 13.38 -3.89 -4.67
CA VAL A 51 12.66 -3.06 -3.69
C VAL A 51 11.86 -3.94 -2.74
N LEU A 52 11.18 -4.96 -3.26
CA LEU A 52 10.45 -5.93 -2.45
C LEU A 52 11.39 -6.72 -1.53
N ALA A 53 12.54 -7.17 -2.03
CA ALA A 53 13.55 -7.86 -1.24
C ALA A 53 14.05 -6.97 -0.08
N ARG A 54 14.41 -5.71 -0.37
CA ARG A 54 14.78 -4.72 0.66
C ARG A 54 13.67 -4.48 1.68
N MET A 55 12.41 -4.48 1.24
CA MET A 55 11.28 -4.37 2.15
C MET A 55 11.17 -5.60 3.06
N MET A 56 11.43 -6.81 2.56
CA MET A 56 11.42 -8.04 3.36
C MET A 56 12.63 -8.19 4.31
N ASP A 57 13.75 -7.53 4.03
CA ASP A 57 14.91 -7.55 4.93
C ASP A 57 14.61 -6.83 6.25
N SER A 58 13.76 -5.80 6.22
CA SER A 58 13.31 -5.06 7.40
C SER A 58 12.22 -5.80 8.18
N SER A 59 12.37 -5.89 9.51
CA SER A 59 11.32 -6.45 10.40
C SER A 59 9.99 -5.71 10.26
N LYS A 60 10.02 -4.37 10.04
CA LYS A 60 8.82 -3.57 9.80
C LYS A 60 8.17 -3.93 8.46
N GLY A 61 8.95 -4.20 7.43
CA GLY A 61 8.40 -4.60 6.13
C GLY A 61 7.83 -6.01 6.14
N ARG A 62 8.47 -6.97 6.84
CA ARG A 62 7.91 -8.31 7.08
C ARG A 62 6.55 -8.25 7.77
N ASP A 63 6.40 -7.42 8.80
CA ASP A 63 5.10 -7.20 9.47
C ASP A 63 4.01 -6.75 8.47
N LYS A 64 4.31 -5.77 7.62
CA LYS A 64 3.35 -5.25 6.63
C LYS A 64 2.99 -6.28 5.56
N VAL A 65 3.97 -7.02 5.05
CA VAL A 65 3.72 -8.10 4.08
C VAL A 65 2.86 -9.20 4.70
N LEU A 66 3.22 -9.65 5.91
CA LEU A 66 2.47 -10.67 6.62
C LEU A 66 1.05 -10.21 6.94
N LYS A 67 0.85 -8.93 7.29
CA LYS A 67 -0.48 -8.32 7.43
C LYS A 67 -1.26 -8.40 6.11
N CYS A 68 -0.66 -8.05 4.98
CA CYS A 68 -1.32 -8.13 3.67
C CYS A 68 -1.76 -9.57 3.34
N ILE A 69 -0.87 -10.55 3.52
CA ILE A 69 -1.17 -11.98 3.31
C ILE A 69 -2.28 -12.44 4.26
N GLN A 70 -2.19 -12.10 5.54
CA GLN A 70 -3.18 -12.47 6.56
C GLN A 70 -4.58 -11.96 6.20
N TYR A 71 -4.73 -10.67 5.88
CA TYR A 71 -6.03 -10.10 5.54
C TYR A 71 -6.52 -10.50 4.15
N THR A 72 -5.62 -10.82 3.22
CA THR A 72 -5.99 -11.44 1.93
C THR A 72 -6.61 -12.81 2.15
N LEU A 73 -5.96 -13.66 2.96
CA LEU A 73 -6.50 -14.98 3.31
C LEU A 73 -7.83 -14.87 4.08
N LYS A 74 -7.93 -13.93 5.04
CA LYS A 74 -9.16 -13.69 5.80
C LYS A 74 -10.30 -13.24 4.88
N THR A 75 -10.03 -12.33 3.95
CA THR A 75 -10.99 -11.86 2.94
C THR A 75 -11.40 -12.97 1.98
N TYR A 76 -10.45 -13.80 1.54
CA TYR A 76 -10.73 -14.97 0.70
C TYR A 76 -11.67 -15.96 1.39
N LEU A 77 -11.41 -16.27 2.67
CA LEU A 77 -12.29 -17.14 3.47
C LEU A 77 -13.69 -16.54 3.65
N TYR A 78 -13.78 -15.23 3.86
CA TYR A 78 -15.07 -14.53 3.94
C TYR A 78 -15.84 -14.58 2.61
N LEU A 79 -15.19 -14.23 1.50
CA LEU A 79 -15.80 -14.23 0.17
C LEU A 79 -16.30 -15.63 -0.19
N MET A 80 -15.53 -16.66 0.13
CA MET A 80 -15.93 -18.05 -0.08
C MET A 80 -17.09 -18.47 0.84
N SER A 81 -17.17 -17.96 2.06
CA SER A 81 -18.33 -18.19 2.93
C SER A 81 -19.62 -17.56 2.40
N LEU A 82 -19.52 -16.41 1.71
CA LEU A 82 -20.63 -15.82 0.98
C LEU A 82 -21.03 -16.70 -0.21
N PHE A 83 -20.06 -17.22 -0.96
CA PHE A 83 -20.33 -18.12 -2.09
C PHE A 83 -20.94 -19.46 -1.66
N VAL A 84 -20.61 -20.02 -0.48
CA VAL A 84 -21.31 -21.21 0.08
C VAL A 84 -22.81 -21.00 0.16
N ARG A 85 -23.21 -19.78 0.55
CA ARG A 85 -24.61 -19.42 0.78
C ARG A 85 -25.40 -19.37 -0.52
N VAL A 86 -24.71 -19.22 -1.65
CA VAL A 86 -25.30 -19.15 -3.00
C VAL A 86 -25.12 -20.47 -3.76
N ARG A 87 -24.01 -21.20 -3.54
CA ARG A 87 -23.71 -22.49 -4.18
C ARG A 87 -22.99 -23.45 -3.23
N PRO A 88 -23.30 -24.76 -3.24
CA PRO A 88 -22.57 -25.73 -2.46
C PRO A 88 -21.11 -25.79 -2.91
N LEU A 89 -20.19 -25.52 -1.97
CA LEU A 89 -18.75 -25.54 -2.23
C LEU A 89 -18.23 -26.96 -2.49
N SER A 90 -17.16 -27.03 -3.29
CA SER A 90 -16.39 -28.24 -3.54
C SER A 90 -15.88 -28.88 -2.23
N PRO A 91 -15.91 -30.23 -2.11
CA PRO A 91 -15.37 -30.95 -0.94
C PRO A 91 -13.90 -30.62 -0.63
N TRP A 92 -13.09 -30.41 -1.66
CA TRP A 92 -11.69 -30.00 -1.52
C TRP A 92 -11.54 -28.68 -0.74
N PHE A 93 -12.46 -27.75 -0.98
CA PHE A 93 -12.44 -26.45 -0.32
C PHE A 93 -12.82 -26.55 1.16
N ARG A 94 -13.79 -27.38 1.50
CA ARG A 94 -14.16 -27.63 2.91
C ARG A 94 -13.01 -28.21 3.72
N ALA A 95 -12.21 -29.08 3.10
CA ALA A 95 -10.99 -29.61 3.72
C ALA A 95 -9.92 -28.51 3.94
N ASN A 96 -9.76 -27.61 2.97
CA ASN A 96 -8.76 -26.55 3.04
C ASN A 96 -9.16 -25.36 3.93
N ARG A 97 -10.46 -25.10 4.15
CA ARG A 97 -10.93 -24.01 5.01
C ARG A 97 -10.31 -24.05 6.41
N LYS A 98 -10.23 -25.24 7.02
CA LYS A 98 -9.62 -25.43 8.35
C LYS A 98 -8.13 -25.12 8.33
N ARG A 99 -7.41 -25.58 7.31
CA ARG A 99 -5.97 -25.33 7.13
C ARG A 99 -5.69 -23.84 6.94
N MET A 100 -6.49 -23.14 6.14
CA MET A 100 -6.36 -21.70 5.93
C MET A 100 -6.69 -20.89 7.20
N ALA A 101 -7.69 -21.31 7.98
CA ALA A 101 -8.00 -20.66 9.26
C ALA A 101 -6.83 -20.78 10.26
N ILE A 102 -6.19 -21.97 10.31
CA ILE A 102 -4.98 -22.20 11.11
C ILE A 102 -3.80 -21.36 10.57
N ALA A 103 -3.65 -21.25 9.25
CA ALA A 103 -2.63 -20.40 8.65
C ALA A 103 -2.84 -18.92 8.99
N VAL A 104 -4.08 -18.42 8.97
CA VAL A 104 -4.41 -17.04 9.36
C VAL A 104 -4.07 -16.77 10.83
N SER A 105 -4.39 -17.69 11.74
CA SER A 105 -4.04 -17.55 13.15
C SER A 105 -2.54 -17.64 13.38
N GLY A 106 -1.85 -18.54 12.67
CA GLY A 106 -0.39 -18.65 12.67
C GLY A 106 0.31 -17.39 12.17
N LEU A 107 -0.12 -16.82 11.04
CA LEU A 107 0.42 -15.57 10.49
C LEU A 107 0.22 -14.40 11.46
N SER A 108 -0.93 -14.33 12.13
CA SER A 108 -1.18 -13.32 13.17
C SER A 108 -0.22 -13.46 14.34
N LEU A 109 0.03 -14.69 14.79
CA LEU A 109 0.98 -14.96 15.88
C LEU A 109 2.41 -14.62 15.46
N THR A 110 2.86 -15.06 14.28
CA THR A 110 4.18 -14.73 13.74
C THR A 110 4.37 -13.22 13.64
N ARG A 111 3.35 -12.48 13.22
CA ARG A 111 3.36 -11.02 13.18
C ARG A 111 3.56 -10.42 14.58
N LYS A 112 2.82 -10.89 15.58
CA LYS A 112 3.02 -10.46 16.98
C LYS A 112 4.42 -10.82 17.48
N CYS A 113 4.96 -11.98 17.10
CA CYS A 113 6.33 -12.38 17.47
C CYS A 113 7.42 -11.51 16.81
N LEU A 114 7.25 -11.10 15.56
CA LEU A 114 8.18 -10.18 14.87
C LEU A 114 8.20 -8.78 15.49
N LEU A 115 7.15 -8.44 16.24
CA LEU A 115 7.01 -7.18 16.96
C LEU A 115 7.27 -7.34 18.47
N LEU A 116 7.63 -8.53 18.96
CA LEU A 116 8.03 -8.71 20.36
C LEU A 116 9.19 -7.76 20.69
N LEU A 117 9.15 -7.16 21.88
CA LEU A 117 10.20 -6.25 22.37
C LEU A 117 10.38 -4.97 21.52
N THR A 118 9.47 -4.67 20.58
CA THR A 118 9.30 -3.31 20.05
C THR A 118 9.15 -2.22 21.14
N PRO A 119 8.59 -2.49 22.35
CA PRO A 119 8.61 -1.51 23.46
C PRO A 119 9.99 -1.01 23.89
N LEU A 120 11.10 -1.61 23.42
CA LEU A 120 12.44 -1.08 23.68
C LEU A 120 12.69 0.29 23.03
N HIS A 121 11.98 0.64 21.94
CA HIS A 121 12.13 1.93 21.26
C HIS A 121 11.60 3.12 22.09
N PRO A 122 10.37 3.11 22.63
CA PRO A 122 9.96 4.18 23.53
C PRO A 122 10.78 4.21 24.83
N LEU A 123 11.34 3.07 25.26
CA LEU A 123 12.23 3.01 26.42
C LEU A 123 13.57 3.72 26.15
N SER A 124 14.17 3.55 24.97
CA SER A 124 15.38 4.30 24.60
C SER A 124 15.12 5.80 24.50
N ASP A 125 13.95 6.20 24.02
CA ASP A 125 13.56 7.61 23.92
C ASP A 125 13.32 8.21 25.32
N LEU A 126 12.71 7.45 26.24
CA LEU A 126 12.51 7.84 27.65
C LEU A 126 13.81 7.93 28.45
N LEU A 127 14.81 7.11 28.12
CA LEU A 127 16.13 7.11 28.76
C LEU A 127 17.10 8.13 28.14
N SER A 128 16.71 8.80 27.06
CA SER A 128 17.54 9.83 26.44
C SER A 128 17.65 11.07 27.36
N PRO A 129 18.82 11.69 27.49
CA PRO A 129 19.05 12.82 28.40
C PRO A 129 18.44 14.14 27.92
N ALA A 130 17.60 14.13 26.88
CA ALA A 130 17.00 15.33 26.32
C ALA A 130 15.84 15.85 27.21
N PRO A 131 15.61 17.17 27.27
CA PRO A 131 14.46 17.71 28.00
C PRO A 131 13.16 17.33 27.30
N ILE A 132 12.40 16.40 27.90
CA ILE A 132 11.10 15.94 27.38
C ILE A 132 9.97 16.69 28.09
N SER A 133 9.02 17.24 27.32
CA SER A 133 7.79 17.82 27.86
C SER A 133 6.93 16.76 28.56
N ALA A 134 6.32 17.09 29.71
CA ALA A 134 5.51 16.14 30.48
C ALA A 134 4.40 15.44 29.67
N ARG A 135 3.82 16.15 28.69
CA ARG A 135 2.81 15.58 27.79
C ARG A 135 3.39 14.49 26.88
N THR A 136 4.59 14.73 26.36
CA THR A 136 5.30 13.79 25.49
C THR A 136 5.74 12.57 26.29
N LEU A 137 6.21 12.75 27.52
CA LEU A 137 6.55 11.65 28.43
C LEU A 137 5.34 10.76 28.74
N LEU A 138 4.18 11.35 29.05
CA LEU A 138 2.96 10.59 29.29
C LEU A 138 2.53 9.78 28.07
N LEU A 139 2.67 10.33 26.86
CA LEU A 139 2.38 9.61 25.63
C LEU A 139 3.31 8.41 25.44
N HIS A 140 4.62 8.59 25.64
CA HIS A 140 5.58 7.49 25.55
C HIS A 140 5.31 6.39 26.61
N LEU A 141 4.85 6.76 27.80
CA LEU A 141 4.45 5.80 28.83
C LEU A 141 3.19 5.01 28.44
N VAL A 142 2.19 5.67 27.84
CA VAL A 142 0.98 5.00 27.35
C VAL A 142 1.33 4.04 26.21
N ASP A 143 2.17 4.47 25.27
CA ASP A 143 2.66 3.62 24.18
C ASP A 143 3.46 2.42 24.71
N LEU A 144 4.32 2.64 25.70
CA LEU A 144 5.07 1.59 26.39
C LEU A 144 4.13 0.59 27.09
N ALA A 145 3.13 1.07 27.82
CA ALA A 145 2.16 0.22 28.49
C ALA A 145 1.36 -0.64 27.49
N GLY A 146 0.97 -0.06 26.34
CA GLY A 146 0.28 -0.80 25.27
C GLY A 146 1.16 -1.88 24.67
N ALA A 147 2.41 -1.55 24.38
CA ALA A 147 3.38 -2.47 23.81
C ALA A 147 3.73 -3.63 24.78
N VAL A 148 3.87 -3.35 26.08
CA VAL A 148 4.07 -4.38 27.11
C VAL A 148 2.82 -5.27 27.23
N ALA A 149 1.61 -4.71 27.16
CA ALA A 149 0.38 -5.49 27.19
C ALA A 149 0.26 -6.44 25.98
N ASP A 150 0.70 -5.99 24.81
CA ASP A 150 0.78 -6.81 23.60
C ASP A 150 1.81 -7.95 23.71
N ASP A 151 2.98 -7.69 24.29
CA ASP A 151 4.01 -8.71 24.56
C ASP A 151 3.49 -9.77 25.55
N VAL A 152 2.81 -9.35 26.63
CA VAL A 152 2.17 -10.26 27.61
C VAL A 152 1.13 -11.14 26.93
N PHE A 153 0.31 -10.57 26.04
CA PHE A 153 -0.64 -11.35 25.23
C PHE A 153 0.09 -12.33 24.31
N CYS A 154 1.14 -11.91 23.62
CA CYS A 154 1.92 -12.75 22.72
C CYS A 154 2.56 -13.94 23.46
N LEU A 155 3.23 -13.68 24.59
CA LEU A 155 3.85 -14.70 25.44
C LEU A 155 2.85 -15.70 26.01
N SER A 156 1.62 -15.27 26.29
CA SER A 156 0.55 -16.18 26.71
C SER A 156 0.10 -17.14 25.59
N LYS A 157 0.13 -16.68 24.33
CA LYS A 157 -0.22 -17.50 23.16
C LYS A 157 0.91 -18.47 22.81
N LEU A 158 2.15 -18.12 23.10
CA LEU A 158 3.31 -19.00 23.00
C LEU A 158 3.38 -20.06 24.12
N GLY A 159 2.50 -19.96 25.13
CA GLY A 159 2.46 -20.91 26.25
C GLY A 159 3.47 -20.61 27.36
N VAL A 160 4.17 -19.47 27.29
CA VAL A 160 5.12 -19.02 28.33
C VAL A 160 4.37 -18.46 29.54
N LEU A 161 3.23 -17.80 29.32
CA LEU A 161 2.39 -17.23 30.37
C LEU A 161 1.03 -17.94 30.48
N ALA A 162 0.43 -17.90 31.67
CA ALA A 162 -0.93 -18.39 31.90
C ALA A 162 -1.95 -17.66 30.99
N ARG A 163 -2.83 -18.43 30.35
CA ARG A 163 -3.82 -17.91 29.38
C ARG A 163 -4.69 -16.78 29.93
N GLY A 164 -5.07 -16.84 31.21
CA GLY A 164 -5.89 -15.81 31.86
C GLY A 164 -5.19 -14.44 31.94
N LYS A 165 -3.90 -14.41 32.28
CA LYS A 165 -3.11 -13.14 32.29
C LYS A 165 -2.94 -12.58 30.88
N GLY A 166 -2.79 -13.47 29.91
CA GLY A 166 -2.76 -13.14 28.49
C GLY A 166 -4.02 -12.45 27.98
N GLU A 167 -5.19 -13.01 28.31
CA GLU A 167 -6.49 -12.49 27.88
C GLU A 167 -6.81 -11.13 28.52
N VAL A 168 -6.39 -10.92 29.76
CA VAL A 168 -6.40 -9.59 30.40
C VAL A 168 -5.47 -8.63 29.64
N GLY A 169 -4.23 -9.05 29.34
CA GLY A 169 -3.28 -8.26 28.56
C GLY A 169 -3.80 -7.85 27.19
N GLY A 170 -4.48 -8.76 26.48
CA GLY A 170 -5.12 -8.47 25.20
C GLY A 170 -6.17 -7.37 25.31
N ARG A 171 -7.08 -7.46 26.29
CA ARG A 171 -8.10 -6.42 26.50
C ARG A 171 -7.50 -5.05 26.84
N TRP A 172 -6.40 -5.02 27.59
CA TRP A 172 -5.69 -3.77 27.89
C TRP A 172 -4.98 -3.22 26.66
N ALA A 173 -4.33 -4.07 25.86
CA ALA A 173 -3.69 -3.69 24.61
C ALA A 173 -4.71 -3.05 23.65
N ASP A 174 -5.90 -3.64 23.48
CA ASP A 174 -6.95 -3.10 22.61
C ASP A 174 -7.46 -1.73 23.08
N ARG A 175 -7.64 -1.55 24.40
CA ARG A 175 -8.03 -0.25 24.99
C ARG A 175 -6.97 0.82 24.80
N ILE A 176 -5.70 0.46 24.99
CA ILE A 176 -4.58 1.39 24.80
C ILE A 176 -4.45 1.73 23.31
N TRP A 177 -4.61 0.74 22.42
CA TRP A 177 -4.62 0.95 20.97
C TRP A 177 -5.75 1.89 20.53
N PHE A 178 -6.94 1.75 21.10
CA PHE A 178 -8.04 2.70 20.88
C PHE A 178 -7.65 4.12 21.30
N LEU A 179 -7.10 4.28 22.50
CA LEU A 179 -6.70 5.59 23.04
C LEU A 179 -5.61 6.25 22.17
N THR A 180 -4.57 5.50 21.79
CA THR A 180 -3.46 6.03 20.98
C THR A 180 -3.92 6.39 19.57
N THR A 181 -4.83 5.60 18.99
CA THR A 181 -5.44 5.91 17.69
C THR A 181 -6.28 7.19 17.75
N LEU A 182 -7.06 7.38 18.81
CA LEU A 182 -7.85 8.59 19.03
C LEU A 182 -6.97 9.83 19.19
N ILE A 183 -5.89 9.73 19.98
CA ILE A 183 -4.90 10.81 20.15
C ILE A 183 -4.24 11.13 18.80
N GLY A 184 -3.86 10.12 18.02
CA GLY A 184 -3.28 10.29 16.69
C GLY A 184 -4.22 11.02 15.73
N LEU A 185 -5.51 10.66 15.74
CA LEU A 185 -6.53 11.32 14.92
C LEU A 185 -6.75 12.77 15.35
N TYR A 186 -6.81 13.02 16.67
CA TYR A 186 -6.92 14.37 17.23
C TYR A 186 -5.74 15.24 16.83
N LYS A 187 -4.50 14.75 16.97
CA LYS A 187 -3.28 15.47 16.56
C LYS A 187 -3.29 15.77 15.06
N LEU A 188 -3.67 14.80 14.23
CA LEU A 188 -3.75 15.01 12.79
C LEU A 188 -4.74 16.13 12.44
N HIS A 189 -5.93 16.12 13.03
CA HIS A 189 -6.97 17.10 12.73
C HIS A 189 -6.68 18.49 13.31
N THR A 190 -6.06 18.58 14.49
CA THR A 190 -5.85 19.86 15.20
C THR A 190 -4.48 20.48 14.99
N GLN A 191 -3.45 19.71 14.66
CA GLN A 191 -2.08 20.20 14.50
C GLN A 191 -1.63 20.07 13.05
N THR A 192 -1.79 18.90 12.43
CA THR A 192 -1.23 18.66 11.09
C THR A 192 -2.03 19.36 10.00
N ILE A 193 -3.35 19.16 9.92
CA ILE A 193 -4.19 19.78 8.87
C ILE A 193 -4.14 21.32 8.92
N PRO A 194 -4.22 21.98 10.08
CA PRO A 194 -4.15 23.45 10.13
C PRO A 194 -2.76 24.02 9.85
N SER A 195 -1.70 23.23 10.06
CA SER A 195 -0.33 23.65 9.71
C SER A 195 -0.03 23.56 8.21
N LEU A 196 -0.83 22.79 7.47
CA LEU A 196 -0.70 22.69 6.02
C LEU A 196 -1.31 23.93 5.35
N PRO A 197 -0.63 24.53 4.37
CA PRO A 197 -1.16 25.68 3.65
C PRO A 197 -2.40 25.27 2.84
N PRO A 198 -3.38 26.18 2.68
CA PRO A 198 -4.61 25.90 1.93
C PRO A 198 -4.28 25.53 0.47
N LEU A 199 -4.87 24.44 -0.02
CA LEU A 199 -4.71 23.91 -1.38
C LEU A 199 -5.13 24.90 -2.47
N SER A 200 -5.94 25.89 -2.10
CA SER A 200 -6.37 27.00 -2.93
C SER A 200 -5.60 28.27 -2.56
N LYS A 201 -4.35 28.36 -2.99
CA LYS A 201 -3.84 29.67 -3.42
C LYS A 201 -4.28 29.82 -4.87
N PRO A 202 -5.22 30.74 -5.21
CA PRO A 202 -5.35 31.12 -6.61
C PRO A 202 -3.96 31.58 -7.02
N VAL A 203 -3.37 30.91 -8.01
CA VAL A 203 -2.13 31.36 -8.59
C VAL A 203 -2.43 32.77 -9.11
N SER A 204 -1.99 33.79 -8.39
CA SER A 204 -1.95 35.15 -8.89
C SER A 204 -0.87 35.21 -9.98
N VAL A 205 -1.06 34.46 -11.07
CA VAL A 205 -0.35 34.68 -12.34
C VAL A 205 -0.58 36.11 -12.80
N THR A 206 -1.66 36.74 -12.34
CA THR A 206 -2.06 38.11 -12.69
C THR A 206 -1.41 39.23 -11.87
N ALA A 207 -0.61 38.95 -10.83
CA ALA A 207 0.03 40.02 -10.04
C ALA A 207 1.53 40.22 -10.32
N CYS A 208 2.17 39.33 -11.09
CA CYS A 208 3.61 39.34 -11.31
C CYS A 208 4.00 39.31 -12.79
N ALA A 209 3.21 39.93 -13.68
CA ALA A 209 3.66 40.17 -15.05
C ALA A 209 4.88 41.11 -15.14
N ASP A 210 5.22 41.82 -14.06
CA ASP A 210 6.30 42.84 -14.03
C ASP A 210 7.58 42.44 -13.27
N ARG A 211 7.71 41.19 -12.79
CA ARG A 211 9.00 40.71 -12.27
C ARG A 211 9.49 39.57 -13.13
N LEU A 212 10.61 39.79 -13.83
CA LEU A 212 11.41 38.78 -14.51
C LEU A 212 11.89 37.73 -13.48
N LEU A 213 11.01 36.78 -13.12
CA LEU A 213 11.39 35.64 -12.29
C LEU A 213 12.42 34.81 -13.07
N SER A 214 13.53 34.49 -12.42
CA SER A 214 14.55 33.62 -13.00
C SER A 214 13.93 32.25 -13.28
N PRO A 215 14.31 31.56 -14.38
CA PRO A 215 13.85 30.19 -14.65
C PRO A 215 14.06 29.22 -13.47
N GLN A 216 15.06 29.49 -12.60
CA GLN A 216 15.30 28.72 -11.39
C GLN A 216 14.21 28.91 -10.33
N ASP A 217 13.68 30.12 -10.15
CA ASP A 217 12.65 30.40 -9.14
C ASP A 217 11.33 29.71 -9.50
N ILE A 218 11.00 29.67 -10.80
CA ILE A 218 9.84 28.94 -11.33
C ILE A 218 10.00 27.43 -11.11
N ALA A 219 11.21 26.89 -11.31
CA ALA A 219 11.50 25.48 -11.07
C ALA A 219 11.37 25.13 -9.57
N ASN A 220 11.89 25.98 -8.70
CA ASN A 220 11.78 25.82 -7.24
C ASN A 220 10.32 25.86 -6.79
N GLN A 221 9.53 26.85 -7.21
CA GLN A 221 8.10 26.92 -6.88
C GLN A 221 7.32 25.68 -7.31
N ARG A 222 7.62 25.13 -8.49
CA ARG A 222 6.96 23.89 -8.97
C ARG A 222 7.41 22.66 -8.18
N GLU A 223 8.64 22.64 -7.68
CA GLU A 223 9.09 21.58 -6.75
C GLU A 223 8.40 21.68 -5.41
N GLU A 224 8.20 22.92 -4.95
CA GLU A 224 7.46 23.20 -3.74
C GLU A 224 6.01 22.72 -3.87
N GLU A 225 5.25 23.20 -4.84
CA GLU A 225 3.87 22.76 -5.06
C GLU A 225 3.72 21.22 -5.09
N ARG A 226 4.63 20.51 -5.74
CA ARG A 226 4.65 19.05 -5.77
C ARG A 226 4.91 18.41 -4.40
N MET A 227 5.81 18.98 -3.61
CA MET A 227 6.05 18.48 -2.26
C MET A 227 4.83 18.71 -1.37
N TRP A 228 4.14 19.83 -1.51
CA TRP A 228 2.97 20.18 -0.70
C TRP A 228 1.77 19.30 -1.07
N GLU A 229 1.58 19.03 -2.36
CA GLU A 229 0.58 18.07 -2.84
C GLU A 229 0.82 16.67 -2.26
N LYS A 230 2.08 16.24 -2.18
CA LYS A 230 2.46 14.97 -1.54
C LYS A 230 2.12 14.98 -0.05
N GLU A 231 2.48 16.03 0.69
CA GLU A 231 2.18 16.16 2.12
C GLU A 231 0.67 16.14 2.40
N TRP A 232 -0.12 16.86 1.60
CA TRP A 232 -1.58 16.84 1.66
C TRP A 232 -2.15 15.46 1.37
N GLY A 233 -1.64 14.80 0.33
CA GLY A 233 -1.99 13.42 0.01
C GLY A 233 -1.70 12.48 1.18
N ASP A 234 -0.52 12.60 1.77
CA ASP A 234 -0.08 11.77 2.88
C ASP A 234 -0.90 11.97 4.15
N ALA A 235 -1.23 13.22 4.49
CA ALA A 235 -2.11 13.56 5.59
C ALA A 235 -3.52 12.96 5.40
N ARG A 236 -4.11 13.08 4.20
CA ARG A 236 -5.42 12.49 3.89
C ARG A 236 -5.42 10.97 3.98
N TRP A 237 -4.39 10.31 3.47
CA TRP A 237 -4.24 8.86 3.59
C TRP A 237 -4.07 8.42 5.04
N THR A 238 -3.28 9.16 5.82
CA THR A 238 -3.07 8.88 7.25
C THR A 238 -4.36 9.05 8.04
N GLY A 239 -5.14 10.10 7.77
CA GLY A 239 -6.44 10.32 8.39
C GLY A 239 -7.43 9.20 8.08
N ARG A 240 -7.56 8.81 6.80
CA ARG A 240 -8.41 7.67 6.41
C ARG A 240 -7.99 6.37 7.09
N LYS A 241 -6.69 6.12 7.21
CA LYS A 241 -6.15 4.97 7.94
C LYS A 241 -6.52 5.01 9.41
N LEU A 242 -6.29 6.14 10.09
CA LEU A 242 -6.60 6.29 11.51
C LEU A 242 -8.10 6.14 11.79
N VAL A 243 -8.97 6.65 10.91
CA VAL A 243 -10.42 6.42 11.01
C VAL A 243 -10.76 4.95 10.83
N ALA A 244 -10.17 4.26 9.85
CA ALA A 244 -10.38 2.83 9.65
C ALA A 244 -9.91 2.00 10.86
N ASP A 245 -8.71 2.30 11.38
CA ASP A 245 -8.15 1.66 12.57
C ASP A 245 -9.03 1.98 13.82
N LEU A 246 -9.55 3.21 13.94
CA LEU A 246 -10.46 3.62 15.01
C LEU A 246 -11.79 2.86 14.94
N CYS A 247 -12.43 2.79 13.77
CA CYS A 247 -13.66 2.01 13.59
C CYS A 247 -13.44 0.52 13.91
N PHE A 248 -12.27 -0.02 13.55
CA PHE A 248 -11.91 -1.40 13.83
C PHE A 248 -11.78 -1.64 15.34
N VAL A 249 -10.94 -0.87 16.04
CA VAL A 249 -10.66 -1.11 17.46
C VAL A 249 -11.84 -0.69 18.36
N SER A 250 -12.66 0.28 17.95
CA SER A 250 -13.90 0.65 18.65
C SER A 250 -14.88 -0.53 18.70
N TYR A 251 -14.94 -1.34 17.64
CA TYR A 251 -15.81 -2.52 17.60
C TYR A 251 -15.41 -3.53 18.69
N ASP A 252 -14.10 -3.81 18.80
CA ASP A 252 -13.54 -4.75 19.77
C ASP A 252 -13.64 -4.24 21.22
N VAL A 253 -13.45 -2.92 21.44
CA VAL A 253 -13.51 -2.31 22.78
C VAL A 253 -14.95 -2.13 23.30
N LEU A 254 -15.89 -1.78 22.43
CA LEU A 254 -17.29 -1.53 22.80
C LEU A 254 -18.15 -2.80 22.82
N GLY A 255 -17.61 -3.94 22.39
CA GLY A 255 -18.34 -5.21 22.37
C GLY A 255 -19.61 -5.16 21.52
N LEU A 256 -19.58 -4.37 20.43
CA LEU A 256 -20.73 -4.21 19.54
C LEU A 256 -20.86 -5.43 18.65
N ASP A 257 -21.37 -6.55 19.19
CA ASP A 257 -21.56 -7.82 18.48
C ASP A 257 -22.70 -7.73 17.44
N PHE A 258 -22.54 -6.89 16.41
CA PHE A 258 -23.40 -6.92 15.23
C PHE A 258 -22.94 -8.05 14.30
N PRO A 259 -23.62 -9.21 14.26
CA PRO A 259 -23.12 -10.41 13.58
C PRO A 259 -23.11 -10.25 12.05
N LEU A 260 -23.85 -9.28 11.53
CA LEU A 260 -23.99 -9.04 10.08
C LEU A 260 -22.90 -8.10 9.51
N VAL A 261 -22.22 -7.31 10.34
CA VAL A 261 -21.36 -6.20 9.86
C VAL A 261 -19.92 -6.28 10.38
N GLY A 262 -19.70 -6.90 11.55
CA GLY A 262 -18.37 -6.97 12.16
C GLY A 262 -17.33 -7.67 11.31
N GLU A 263 -17.60 -8.92 10.91
CA GLU A 263 -16.67 -9.72 10.10
C GLU A 263 -16.31 -9.09 8.74
N PRO A 264 -17.27 -8.61 7.91
CA PRO A 264 -16.93 -7.97 6.63
C PRO A 264 -16.17 -6.66 6.83
N MET A 265 -16.58 -5.83 7.79
CA MET A 265 -15.92 -4.54 8.04
C MET A 265 -14.48 -4.76 8.50
N GLN A 266 -14.24 -5.70 9.41
CA GLN A 266 -12.90 -6.05 9.86
C GLN A 266 -12.01 -6.62 8.74
N CYS A 267 -12.59 -7.38 7.80
CA CYS A 267 -11.85 -7.91 6.66
C CYS A 267 -11.50 -6.81 5.66
N VAL A 268 -12.48 -6.02 5.22
CA VAL A 268 -12.30 -4.97 4.21
C VAL A 268 -11.44 -3.83 4.74
N ALA A 269 -11.75 -3.30 5.94
CA ALA A 269 -10.97 -2.23 6.55
C ALA A 269 -9.53 -2.69 6.85
N GLY A 270 -9.37 -3.93 7.34
CA GLY A 270 -8.06 -4.52 7.59
C GLY A 270 -7.22 -4.72 6.32
N LEU A 271 -7.85 -5.17 5.22
CA LEU A 271 -7.22 -5.33 3.91
C LEU A 271 -6.81 -3.98 3.32
N VAL A 272 -7.72 -3.00 3.32
CA VAL A 272 -7.46 -1.65 2.81
C VAL A 272 -6.36 -0.96 3.62
N SER A 273 -6.40 -1.02 4.96
CA SER A 273 -5.36 -0.49 5.85
C SER A 273 -4.00 -1.18 5.61
N GLY A 274 -4.02 -2.50 5.42
CA GLY A 274 -2.83 -3.31 5.09
C GLY A 274 -2.22 -2.92 3.75
N PHE A 275 -3.03 -2.83 2.70
CA PHE A 275 -2.60 -2.48 1.35
C PHE A 275 -2.04 -1.05 1.31
N ILE A 276 -2.76 -0.06 1.86
CA ILE A 276 -2.28 1.33 1.93
C ILE A 276 -0.93 1.40 2.67
N SER A 277 -0.78 0.69 3.78
CA SER A 277 0.47 0.70 4.54
C SER A 277 1.62 0.03 3.79
N ALA A 278 1.36 -1.08 3.09
CA ALA A 278 2.35 -1.76 2.26
C ALA A 278 2.77 -0.90 1.07
N THR A 279 1.81 -0.25 0.38
CA THR A 279 2.08 0.63 -0.76
C THR A 279 2.89 1.85 -0.34
N LYS A 280 2.61 2.45 0.83
CA LYS A 280 3.43 3.57 1.34
C LYS A 280 4.88 3.14 1.59
N LEU A 281 5.09 1.99 2.21
CA LEU A 281 6.43 1.48 2.48
C LEU A 281 7.17 1.09 1.19
N TYR A 282 6.45 0.48 0.24
CA TYR A 282 6.96 0.18 -1.09
C TYR A 282 7.39 1.45 -1.81
N ASN A 283 6.55 2.49 -1.81
CA ASN A 283 6.86 3.78 -2.43
C ASN A 283 8.09 4.43 -1.78
N GLN A 284 8.24 4.36 -0.46
CA GLN A 284 9.44 4.87 0.23
C GLN A 284 10.72 4.15 -0.23
N HIS A 285 10.70 2.82 -0.32
CA HIS A 285 11.86 2.05 -0.79
C HIS A 285 12.09 2.20 -2.30
N TRP A 286 11.02 2.39 -3.07
CA TRP A 286 11.06 2.65 -4.50
C TRP A 286 11.69 4.02 -4.79
N ASP A 287 11.25 5.06 -4.10
CA ASP A 287 11.82 6.41 -4.21
C ASP A 287 13.29 6.44 -3.78
N ALA A 288 13.63 5.74 -2.69
CA ALA A 288 15.02 5.58 -2.24
C ALA A 288 15.87 4.79 -3.25
N SER A 289 15.29 3.87 -4.03
CA SER A 289 15.99 3.08 -5.04
C SER A 289 16.10 3.80 -6.38
N LEU A 290 15.22 4.78 -6.65
CA LEU A 290 15.28 5.62 -7.83
C LEU A 290 16.26 6.79 -7.70
N GLY A 291 16.66 7.15 -6.48
CA GLY A 291 17.71 8.14 -6.24
C GLY A 291 17.43 9.51 -6.87
N LYS A 292 16.61 10.31 -6.19
CA LYS A 292 16.98 11.72 -5.93
C LYS A 292 17.64 11.76 -4.56
#